data_AF-A0A0R1TYI4-F1
#
_entry.id   AF-A0A0R1TYI4-F1
#
_cell.length_a   1.000
_cell.length_b   1.000
_cell.length_c   1.000
_cell.angle_alpha   90.00
_cell.angle_beta   90.00
_cell.angle_gamma   90.00
#
_symmetry.space_group_name_H-M   'P 1'
#
loop_
_entity.id
_entity.type
_entity.pdbx_description
1 polymer ?
#
loop_
_entity_poly.entity_id
_entity_poly.type
_entity_poly.pdbx_seq_one_letter_code
_entity_poly.pdbx_strand_id
1 'polypeptide(L)'
;MENVNLTPKDIVNKNFAKGLRGYDQNEVDEFLDQVIQDYETYAKETQRLQMENDRLVSKVDELTKQLEVGSSGQTTRQTSNMTNMDVLKRLSNLERHVFGAQLNDDNDRSNRF
;
A
#
# COMPACT_ATOMS: atom_id res chain seq x y z
N MET A 1 21.89 -10.22 2.04
CA MET A 1 21.73 -9.90 0.61
C MET A 1 23.11 -9.86 0.00
N GLU A 2 23.30 -10.51 -1.14
CA GLU A 2 24.52 -10.33 -1.92
C GLU A 2 24.70 -8.83 -2.19
N ASN A 3 25.88 -8.29 -1.90
CA ASN A 3 26.13 -6.87 -2.11
C ASN A 3 26.15 -6.61 -3.62
N VAL A 4 25.23 -5.77 -4.10
CA VAL A 4 25.23 -5.35 -5.51
C VAL A 4 26.49 -4.52 -5.74
N ASN A 5 27.38 -5.02 -6.61
CA ASN A 5 28.72 -4.47 -6.79
C ASN A 5 28.77 -3.24 -7.71
N LEU A 6 27.72 -3.00 -8.51
CA LEU A 6 27.67 -1.95 -9.51
C LEU A 6 26.33 -1.23 -9.47
N THR A 7 26.35 0.09 -9.64
CA THR A 7 25.14 0.88 -9.90
C THR A 7 24.99 1.16 -11.41
N PRO A 8 23.79 1.51 -11.90
CA PRO A 8 23.60 1.98 -13.27
C PRO A 8 24.59 3.09 -13.66
N LYS A 9 24.85 4.01 -12.73
CA LYS A 9 25.81 5.10 -12.91
C LYS A 9 27.25 4.60 -13.04
N ASP A 10 27.64 3.57 -12.31
CA ASP A 10 28.98 2.99 -12.43
C ASP A 10 29.18 2.33 -13.80
N ILE A 11 28.13 1.71 -14.34
CA ILE A 11 28.15 1.09 -15.68
C ILE A 11 28.29 2.16 -16.76
N VAL A 12 27.50 3.25 -16.70
CA VAL A 12 27.59 4.38 -17.66
C VAL A 12 28.98 5.02 -17.66
N ASN A 13 29.60 5.18 -16.49
CA ASN A 13 30.90 5.84 -16.37
C ASN A 13 32.09 4.89 -16.59
N LYS A 14 31.83 3.62 -16.92
CA LYS A 14 32.88 2.62 -17.08
C LYS A 14 33.63 2.84 -18.40
N ASN A 15 34.90 3.19 -18.29
CA ASN A 15 35.81 3.23 -19.44
C ASN A 15 36.65 1.95 -19.50
N PHE A 16 36.67 1.32 -20.67
CA PHE A 16 37.50 0.15 -20.94
C PHE A 16 38.81 0.54 -21.64
N ALA A 17 39.91 -0.12 -21.27
CA ALA A 17 41.19 0.06 -21.95
C ALA A 17 41.14 -0.61 -23.34
N LYS A 18 41.68 0.07 -24.36
CA LYS A 18 41.75 -0.46 -25.72
C LYS A 18 42.92 -1.46 -25.83
N GLY A 19 42.63 -2.66 -26.34
CA GLY A 19 43.63 -3.69 -26.64
C GLY A 19 43.78 -3.91 -28.15
N LEU A 20 44.88 -4.54 -28.58
CA LEU A 20 45.18 -4.82 -29.99
C LEU A 20 44.14 -5.76 -30.66
N ARG A 21 43.45 -6.56 -29.85
CA ARG A 21 42.23 -7.30 -30.19
C ARG A 21 41.24 -7.10 -29.06
N GLY A 22 40.02 -6.70 -29.39
CA GLY A 22 38.95 -6.45 -28.43
C GLY A 22 37.59 -6.47 -29.12
N TYR A 23 36.54 -6.37 -28.32
CA TYR A 23 35.18 -6.22 -28.81
C TYR A 23 34.98 -4.86 -29.49
N ASP A 24 34.03 -4.79 -30.40
CA ASP A 24 33.62 -3.51 -30.99
C ASP A 24 33.02 -2.63 -29.90
N GLN A 25 33.42 -1.37 -29.87
CA GLN A 25 32.98 -0.45 -28.82
C GLN A 25 31.47 -0.20 -28.89
N ASN A 26 30.89 -0.08 -30.09
CA ASN A 26 29.47 0.22 -30.23
C ASN A 26 28.63 -0.99 -29.81
N GLU A 27 29.05 -2.21 -30.16
CA GLU A 27 28.36 -3.45 -29.73
C GLU A 27 28.37 -3.58 -28.20
N VAL A 28 29.51 -3.26 -27.56
CA VAL A 28 29.60 -3.25 -26.09
C VAL A 28 28.71 -2.15 -25.49
N ASP A 29 28.72 -0.95 -26.06
CA ASP A 29 27.91 0.17 -25.55
C ASP A 29 26.41 -0.14 -25.66
N GLU A 30 25.94 -0.66 -26.80
CA GLU A 30 24.54 -1.08 -26.99
C GLU A 30 24.13 -2.18 -26.02
N PHE A 31 25.03 -3.13 -25.73
CA PHE A 31 24.79 -4.16 -24.72
C PHE A 31 24.72 -3.57 -23.30
N LEU A 32 25.63 -2.65 -22.96
CA LEU A 32 25.65 -2.00 -21.66
C LEU A 32 24.42 -1.12 -21.43
N ASP A 33 23.86 -0.49 -22.45
CA ASP A 33 22.60 0.25 -22.36
C ASP A 33 21.44 -0.66 -21.93
N GLN A 34 21.36 -1.88 -22.47
CA GLN A 34 20.36 -2.87 -22.06
C GLN A 34 20.57 -3.32 -20.61
N VAL A 35 21.83 -3.59 -20.23
CA VAL A 35 22.17 -3.97 -18.84
C VAL A 35 21.81 -2.84 -17.86
N ILE A 36 22.05 -1.58 -18.22
CA ILE A 36 21.65 -0.41 -17.42
C ILE A 36 20.14 -0.39 -17.22
N GLN A 37 19.37 -0.57 -18.30
CA GLN A 37 17.91 -0.60 -18.25
C GLN A 37 17.39 -1.72 -17.33
N ASP A 38 17.99 -2.90 -17.39
CA ASP A 38 17.63 -4.02 -16.52
C ASP A 38 17.96 -3.73 -15.06
N TYR A 39 19.14 -3.16 -14.77
CA TYR A 39 19.51 -2.75 -13.40
C TYR A 39 18.53 -1.74 -12.82
N GLU A 40 18.09 -0.75 -13.59
CA GLU A 40 17.07 0.20 -13.15
C GLU A 40 15.72 -0.48 -12.91
N THR A 41 15.35 -1.42 -13.77
CA THR A 41 14.11 -2.18 -13.65
C THR A 41 14.11 -3.03 -12.37
N TYR A 42 15.20 -3.74 -12.09
CA TYR A 42 15.35 -4.50 -10.86
C TYR A 42 15.37 -3.62 -9.62
N ALA A 43 16.02 -2.45 -9.68
CA ALA A 43 16.01 -1.50 -8.57
C ALA A 43 14.59 -1.00 -8.25
N LYS A 44 13.82 -0.63 -9.28
CA LYS A 44 12.41 -0.23 -9.15
C LYS A 44 11.56 -1.34 -8.58
N GLU A 45 11.71 -2.57 -9.07
CA GLU A 45 10.93 -3.71 -8.59
C GLU A 45 11.28 -4.08 -7.15
N THR A 46 12.57 -4.04 -6.79
CA THR A 46 13.01 -4.26 -5.41
C THR A 46 12.41 -3.21 -4.48
N GLN A 47 12.42 -1.94 -4.87
CA GLN A 47 11.80 -0.87 -4.09
C GLN A 47 10.29 -1.09 -3.95
N ARG A 48 9.59 -1.49 -5.03
CA ARG A 48 8.16 -1.80 -5.01
C ARG A 48 7.84 -2.93 -4.04
N LEU A 49 8.61 -4.02 -4.10
CA LEU A 49 8.45 -5.17 -3.21
C LEU A 49 8.73 -4.81 -1.76
N GLN A 50 9.76 -4.00 -1.49
CA GLN A 50 10.06 -3.54 -0.14
C GLN A 50 8.91 -2.70 0.43
N MET A 51 8.38 -1.74 -0.35
CA MET A 51 7.23 -0.93 0.07
C MET A 51 5.98 -1.78 0.34
N GLU A 52 5.70 -2.79 -0.50
CA GLU A 52 4.56 -3.68 -0.26
C GLU A 52 4.78 -4.54 0.98
N ASN A 53 6.01 -5.02 1.21
CA ASN A 53 6.36 -5.78 2.40
C ASN A 53 6.15 -4.92 3.66
N ASP A 54 6.68 -3.69 3.67
CA ASP A 54 6.52 -2.75 4.79
C ASP A 54 5.02 -2.45 5.06
N ARG A 55 4.22 -2.32 4.00
CA ARG A 55 2.76 -2.13 4.10
C ARG A 55 2.08 -3.35 4.72
N LEU A 56 2.43 -4.55 4.27
CA LEU A 56 1.85 -5.80 4.76
C LEU A 56 2.23 -6.06 6.21
N VAL A 57 3.49 -5.84 6.58
CA VAL A 57 3.98 -5.94 7.98
C VAL A 57 3.20 -4.97 8.86
N SER A 58 3.07 -3.70 8.45
CA SER A 58 2.29 -2.70 9.20
C SER A 58 0.82 -3.12 9.38
N LYS A 59 0.23 -3.76 8.35
CA LYS A 59 -1.15 -4.23 8.43
C LYS A 59 -1.30 -5.42 9.38
N VAL A 60 -0.34 -6.35 9.37
CA VAL A 60 -0.30 -7.48 10.29
C VAL A 60 -0.15 -6.98 11.73
N ASP A 61 0.71 -6.00 11.98
CA ASP A 61 0.90 -5.41 13.31
C ASP A 61 -0.38 -4.73 13.82
N GLU A 62 -1.05 -3.96 12.96
CA GLU A 62 -2.33 -3.32 13.28
C GLU A 62 -3.40 -4.36 13.66
N LEU A 63 -3.55 -5.42 12.86
CA LEU A 63 -4.52 -6.49 13.13
C LEU A 63 -4.18 -7.27 14.39
N THR A 64 -2.91 -7.58 14.62
CA THR A 64 -2.44 -8.25 15.84
C THR A 64 -2.77 -7.43 17.07
N LYS A 65 -2.50 -6.12 17.05
CA LYS A 65 -2.85 -5.21 18.14
C LYS A 65 -4.36 -5.16 18.40
N GLN A 66 -5.19 -5.15 17.35
CA GLN A 66 -6.65 -5.20 17.50
C GLN A 66 -7.11 -6.50 18.18
N LEU A 67 -6.50 -7.65 17.84
CA LEU A 67 -6.81 -8.94 18.45
C LEU A 67 -6.37 -9.01 19.93
N GLU A 68 -5.21 -8.46 20.27
CA GLU A 68 -4.70 -8.42 21.65
C GLU A 68 -5.57 -7.53 22.56
N VAL A 69 -6.03 -6.38 22.05
CA VAL A 69 -6.98 -5.50 22.76
C VAL A 69 -8.36 -6.17 22.90
N GLY A 70 -8.77 -6.99 21.92
CA GLY A 70 -10.00 -7.79 21.98
C GLY A 70 -9.94 -8.99 22.94
N SER A 71 -8.75 -9.57 23.18
CA SER A 71 -8.59 -10.74 24.07
C SER A 71 -8.27 -10.40 25.53
N SER A 72 -7.85 -9.16 25.85
CA SER A 72 -7.50 -8.78 27.22
C SER A 72 -8.70 -8.26 28.06
N GLY A 73 -9.91 -8.26 27.51
CA GLY A 73 -11.14 -7.93 28.23
C GLY A 73 -11.92 -9.18 28.62
N GLN A 74 -11.72 -9.66 29.84
CA GLN A 74 -12.64 -10.53 30.61
C GLN A 74 -13.68 -11.35 29.83
N THR A 75 -13.40 -12.65 29.80
CA THR A 75 -14.36 -13.75 29.87
C THR A 75 -15.79 -13.37 30.33
N THR A 76 -16.75 -13.67 29.45
CA THR A 76 -18.15 -14.13 29.70
C THR A 76 -19.34 -13.18 29.92
N ARG A 77 -19.29 -11.86 29.61
CA ARG A 77 -20.53 -11.01 29.62
C ARG A 77 -20.78 -10.07 28.44
N GLN A 78 -19.96 -10.08 27.38
CA GLN A 78 -19.99 -9.01 26.36
C GLN A 78 -20.58 -9.38 24.99
N THR A 79 -20.89 -10.65 24.71
CA THR A 79 -21.43 -11.08 23.41
C THR A 79 -22.83 -10.53 23.11
N SER A 80 -23.63 -10.28 24.15
CA SER A 80 -24.94 -9.61 24.03
C SER A 80 -24.81 -8.10 23.86
N ASN A 81 -23.82 -7.46 24.49
CA ASN A 81 -23.66 -6.00 24.41
C ASN A 81 -23.03 -5.53 23.10
N MET A 82 -22.12 -6.31 22.49
CA MET A 82 -21.59 -5.98 21.16
C MET A 82 -22.65 -6.14 20.07
N THR A 83 -23.45 -7.22 20.11
CA THR A 83 -24.57 -7.40 19.18
C THR A 83 -25.65 -6.33 19.38
N ASN A 84 -25.97 -5.97 20.63
CA ASN A 84 -26.87 -4.85 20.91
C ASN A 84 -26.34 -3.52 20.34
N MET A 85 -25.03 -3.25 20.43
CA MET A 85 -24.43 -2.03 19.91
C MET A 85 -24.44 -1.95 18.37
N ASP A 86 -24.16 -3.07 17.69
CA ASP A 86 -24.20 -3.15 16.23
C ASP A 86 -25.64 -3.08 15.69
N VAL A 87 -26.59 -3.69 16.39
CA VAL A 87 -28.02 -3.59 16.07
C VAL A 87 -28.50 -2.14 16.24
N LEU A 88 -28.11 -1.46 17.32
CA LEU A 88 -28.47 -0.05 17.54
C LEU A 88 -27.84 0.89 16.50
N LYS A 89 -26.58 0.67 16.10
CA LYS A 89 -25.95 1.43 15.01
C LYS A 89 -26.66 1.22 13.68
N ARG A 90 -27.03 -0.04 13.37
CA ARG A 90 -27.74 -0.37 12.13
C ARG A 90 -29.14 0.23 12.10
N LEU A 91 -29.86 0.17 13.23
CA LEU A 91 -31.16 0.83 13.40
C LEU A 91 -31.03 2.34 13.23
N SER A 92 -30.07 2.98 13.91
CA SER A 92 -29.83 4.44 13.80
C SER A 92 -29.51 4.87 12.36
N ASN A 93 -28.71 4.09 11.64
CA ASN A 93 -28.41 4.35 10.23
C ASN A 93 -29.64 4.18 9.33
N LEU A 94 -30.46 3.15 9.58
CA LEU A 94 -31.73 2.94 8.87
C LEU A 94 -32.73 4.06 9.16
N GLU A 95 -32.88 4.48 10.41
CA GLU A 95 -33.73 5.61 10.80
C GLU A 95 -33.27 6.91 10.13
N ARG A 96 -31.96 7.18 10.12
CA ARG A 96 -31.43 8.36 9.44
C ARG A 96 -31.68 8.32 7.93
N HIS A 97 -31.65 7.15 7.30
CA HIS A 97 -31.91 7.01 5.88
C HIS A 97 -33.41 7.10 5.53
N VAL A 98 -34.27 6.50 6.37
CA VAL A 98 -35.73 6.46 6.17
C VAL A 98 -36.40 7.78 6.58
N PHE A 99 -35.97 8.38 7.69
CA PHE A 99 -36.56 9.61 8.24
C PHE A 99 -35.76 10.88 7.93
N GLY A 100 -34.46 10.78 7.65
CA GLY A 100 -33.64 11.94 7.27
C GLY A 100 -33.99 12.52 5.89
N ALA A 101 -34.67 11.74 5.04
CA ALA A 101 -35.22 12.23 3.78
C ALA A 101 -36.59 12.94 3.94
N GLN A 102 -37.32 12.69 5.04
CA GLN A 102 -38.64 13.30 5.28
C GLN A 102 -38.54 14.64 6.04
N LEU A 103 -37.57 14.78 6.95
CA LEU A 103 -37.38 16.03 7.70
C LEU A 103 -36.87 17.21 6.85
N ASN A 104 -36.27 16.94 5.69
CA ASN A 104 -35.85 17.98 4.75
C ASN A 104 -36.93 18.36 3.73
N ASP A 105 -37.94 17.51 3.48
CA ASP A 105 -39.04 17.82 2.54
C ASP A 105 -40.20 18.58 3.24
N ASP A 106 -40.38 18.37 4.55
CA ASP A 106 -41.37 19.12 5.35
C ASP A 106 -40.94 20.56 5.67
N ASN A 107 -39.63 20.85 5.62
CA ASN A 107 -39.11 22.19 5.93
C ASN A 107 -39.03 23.12 4.69
N ASP A 108 -39.16 22.59 3.47
CA ASP A 108 -39.12 23.38 2.23
C ASP A 108 -40.54 23.76 1.73
N ARG A 109 -41.59 23.12 2.28
CA ARG A 109 -43.00 23.47 2.01
C ARG A 109 -43.57 24.57 2.89
N SER A 110 -42.94 24.84 4.03
CA SER A 110 -43.39 25.83 5.02
C SER A 110 -42.86 27.25 4.77
N ASN A 111 -42.02 27.45 3.74
CA ASN A 111 -41.37 28.74 3.45
C ASN A 111 -41.84 29.41 2.14
N ARG A 112 -43.04 29.05 1.63
CA ARG A 112 -43.69 29.70 0.47
C ARG A 112 -45.08 30.27 0.81
N PHE A 113 -45.14 31.08 1.86
CA PHE A 113 -46.19 32.08 2.04
C PHE A 113 -45.58 33.38 2.57
#